data_AF-A0A498E3Q7-F1
#
_entry.id   AF-A0A498E3Q7-F1
#
_cell.length_a   1.000
_cell.length_b   1.000
_cell.length_c   1.000
_cell.angle_alpha   90.00
_cell.angle_beta   90.00
_cell.angle_gamma   90.00
#
_symmetry.space_group_name_H-M   'P 1'
#
loop_
_entity.id
_entity.type
_entity.pdbx_description
1 polymer ?
#
loop_
_entity_poly.entity_id
_entity_poly.type
_entity_poly.pdbx_seq_one_letter_code
_entity_poly.pdbx_strand_id
1 'polypeptide(L)'
;MHRHRGRGEGRPGRPRRGAERRRRPHDGRCGRGSGARAVIRRSTLRAQIAVALRDEILAGRLPTGRDFTVKEIAEQYGVSATPVREALVDLAAQGLLEVEQHRGFRVHEFTLDDFRSMVEARTLVVDGVLRRAAGRQGRPRAPDAAALASVRRRAEAAERAALAGELDVLIGYDLRYWRELGGIVGNRYITDFLDRIRVQCWAFAVPYLRREERLAGQLWSGHRELLVAVERHDKANAERIVAEYNAHSVTLVQKLTERS
;
A
#
# COMPACT_ATOMS: atom_id res chain seq x y z
N MET A 1 -69.65 -0.76 21.49
CA MET A 1 -70.82 -1.01 20.63
C MET A 1 -70.43 -0.84 19.18
N HIS A 2 -70.71 -1.85 18.36
CA HIS A 2 -70.39 -1.96 16.93
C HIS A 2 -71.24 -1.04 16.02
N ARG A 3 -70.76 -0.94 14.77
CA ARG A 3 -71.45 -0.74 13.47
C ARG A 3 -71.43 0.71 12.94
N HIS A 4 -71.29 1.01 11.64
CA HIS A 4 -70.83 0.33 10.41
C HIS A 4 -71.04 1.33 9.25
N ARG A 5 -70.28 1.18 8.15
CA ARG A 5 -70.53 1.62 6.73
C ARG A 5 -70.14 3.08 6.40
N GLY A 6 -69.50 3.40 5.26
CA GLY A 6 -69.03 2.63 4.10
C GLY A 6 -69.39 3.33 2.78
N ARG A 7 -68.37 3.57 1.92
CA ARG A 7 -68.35 3.67 0.42
C ARG A 7 -69.29 4.73 -0.24
N GLY A 8 -68.97 5.38 -1.35
CA GLY A 8 -67.87 5.34 -2.32
C GLY A 8 -68.27 6.18 -3.55
N GLU A 9 -67.24 6.67 -4.26
CA GLU A 9 -67.13 6.94 -5.72
C GLU A 9 -68.05 7.94 -6.46
N GLY A 10 -67.40 8.84 -7.21
CA GLY A 10 -68.01 9.67 -8.26
C GLY A 10 -66.99 10.51 -9.04
N ARG A 11 -66.54 10.01 -10.20
CA ARG A 11 -66.01 10.78 -11.33
C ARG A 11 -66.82 10.34 -12.57
N PRO A 12 -67.16 11.24 -13.51
CA PRO A 12 -66.30 11.59 -14.68
C PRO A 12 -66.45 13.10 -15.02
N GLY A 13 -65.86 13.77 -16.01
CA GLY A 13 -65.07 13.50 -17.22
C GLY A 13 -65.12 14.81 -18.08
N ARG A 14 -63.99 15.23 -18.67
CA ARG A 14 -63.77 16.50 -19.42
C ARG A 14 -64.37 16.52 -20.84
N PRO A 15 -64.36 17.67 -21.59
CA PRO A 15 -63.30 17.94 -22.61
C PRO A 15 -62.85 19.44 -22.71
N ARG A 16 -61.56 19.82 -22.86
CA ARG A 16 -60.70 20.04 -24.09
C ARG A 16 -61.14 21.25 -24.96
N ARG A 17 -60.34 22.21 -25.46
CA ARG A 17 -58.97 22.33 -26.06
C ARG A 17 -58.57 23.84 -26.04
N GLY A 18 -57.31 24.28 -25.85
CA GLY A 18 -56.21 24.38 -26.83
C GLY A 18 -55.81 25.87 -26.97
N ALA A 19 -54.62 26.34 -27.35
CA ALA A 19 -53.26 25.81 -27.50
C ALA A 19 -52.37 27.06 -27.76
N GLU A 20 -51.15 27.15 -27.22
CA GLU A 20 -50.05 27.84 -27.93
C GLU A 20 -48.67 27.52 -27.35
N ARG A 21 -47.70 27.39 -28.26
CA ARG A 21 -46.33 26.91 -28.09
C ARG A 21 -45.36 28.10 -28.03
N ARG A 22 -44.21 27.96 -27.35
CA ARG A 22 -42.86 28.31 -27.87
C ARG A 22 -41.75 27.81 -26.92
N ARG A 23 -40.60 27.47 -27.51
CA ARG A 23 -39.41 26.82 -26.89
C ARG A 23 -38.19 27.76 -26.93
N ARG A 24 -37.43 27.82 -25.80
CA ARG A 24 -35.94 27.92 -25.61
C ARG A 24 -35.17 29.21 -26.06
N PRO A 25 -33.88 29.45 -25.69
CA PRO A 25 -33.00 29.06 -24.53
C PRO A 25 -32.05 30.21 -23.98
N HIS A 26 -31.06 29.87 -23.13
CA HIS A 26 -29.88 30.64 -22.63
C HIS A 26 -30.14 31.71 -21.53
N ASP A 27 -29.30 31.96 -20.51
CA ASP A 27 -27.96 31.51 -20.14
C ASP A 27 -27.81 31.71 -18.62
N GLY A 28 -27.26 30.73 -17.90
CA GLY A 28 -27.20 30.75 -16.44
C GLY A 28 -25.92 30.11 -15.90
N ARG A 29 -24.77 30.58 -16.37
CA ARG A 29 -23.46 30.30 -15.78
C ARG A 29 -23.41 30.85 -14.35
N CYS A 30 -23.47 29.97 -13.35
CA CYS A 30 -22.85 30.20 -12.04
C CYS A 30 -22.72 28.88 -11.26
N GLY A 31 -21.90 27.96 -11.77
CA GLY A 31 -21.46 26.77 -11.04
C GLY A 31 -20.11 27.04 -10.39
N ARG A 32 -20.15 27.50 -9.15
CA ARG A 32 -19.00 27.82 -8.28
C ARG A 32 -17.94 26.73 -8.30
N GLY A 33 -16.69 27.15 -8.40
CA GLY A 33 -15.53 26.31 -8.09
C GLY A 33 -15.65 25.77 -6.67
N SER A 34 -15.88 24.48 -6.56
CA SER A 34 -15.61 23.74 -5.33
C SER A 34 -14.13 23.37 -5.38
N GLY A 35 -13.30 24.30 -4.89
CA GLY A 35 -11.93 23.97 -4.53
C GLY A 35 -11.99 22.83 -3.53
N ALA A 36 -11.55 21.64 -3.94
CA ALA A 36 -11.32 20.53 -3.04
C ALA A 36 -10.32 21.01 -1.99
N ARG A 37 -10.85 21.41 -0.83
CA ARG A 37 -10.05 21.85 0.31
C ARG A 37 -9.16 20.67 0.66
N ALA A 38 -7.87 20.79 0.36
CA ALA A 38 -6.90 19.75 0.68
C ALA A 38 -7.02 19.46 2.18
N VAL A 39 -7.52 18.27 2.52
CA VAL A 39 -7.61 17.83 3.91
C VAL A 39 -6.18 17.63 4.37
N ILE A 40 -5.63 18.61 5.08
CA ILE A 40 -4.33 18.48 5.75
C ILE A 40 -4.50 17.39 6.80
N ARG A 41 -4.12 16.16 6.47
CA ARG A 41 -4.02 15.07 7.45
C ARG A 41 -2.86 15.43 8.38
N ARG A 42 -3.13 16.03 9.53
CA ARG A 42 -2.15 16.15 10.61
C ARG A 42 -1.73 14.73 10.99
N SER A 43 -0.52 14.32 10.61
CA SER A 43 0.08 13.10 11.16
C SER A 43 0.43 13.39 12.61
N THR A 44 0.06 12.48 13.51
CA THR A 44 0.42 12.62 14.92
C THR A 44 1.95 12.50 15.07
N LEU A 45 2.51 13.13 16.11
CA LEU A 45 3.95 13.02 16.39
C LEU A 45 4.40 11.54 16.50
N ARG A 46 3.58 10.71 17.14
CA ARG A 46 3.71 9.24 17.15
C ARG A 46 3.88 8.64 15.74
N ALA A 47 3.00 8.98 14.80
CA ALA A 47 3.06 8.43 13.45
C ALA A 47 4.33 8.88 12.70
N GLN A 48 4.78 10.12 12.94
CA GLN A 48 6.04 10.63 12.38
C GLN A 48 7.24 9.88 12.95
N ILE A 49 7.26 9.63 14.27
CA ILE A 49 8.32 8.85 14.94
C ILE A 49 8.34 7.41 14.41
N ALA A 50 7.18 6.76 14.27
CA ALA A 50 7.10 5.39 13.75
C ALA A 50 7.64 5.30 12.31
N VAL A 51 7.30 6.28 11.46
CA VAL A 51 7.84 6.35 10.08
C VAL A 51 9.34 6.57 10.10
N ALA A 52 9.84 7.54 10.89
CA ALA A 52 11.26 7.84 10.98
C ALA A 52 12.07 6.61 11.43
N LEU A 53 11.64 5.93 12.50
CA LEU A 53 12.31 4.72 12.99
C LEU A 53 12.30 3.57 11.98
N ARG A 54 11.17 3.37 11.29
CA ARG A 54 11.11 2.38 10.21
C ARG A 54 12.10 2.74 9.10
N ASP A 55 12.21 4.01 8.74
CA ASP A 55 13.15 4.46 7.72
C ASP A 55 14.61 4.31 8.20
N GLU A 56 14.91 4.48 9.50
CA GLU A 56 16.22 4.18 10.09
C GLU A 56 16.56 2.68 10.01
N ILE A 57 15.60 1.79 10.29
CA ILE A 57 15.76 0.33 10.18
C ILE A 57 16.01 -0.06 8.73
N LEU A 58 15.17 0.43 7.80
CA LEU A 58 15.27 0.13 6.37
C LEU A 58 16.48 0.80 5.71
N ALA A 59 17.02 1.84 6.30
CA ALA A 59 18.31 2.41 5.90
C ALA A 59 19.51 1.70 6.56
N GLY A 60 19.30 0.74 7.46
CA GLY A 60 20.37 0.06 8.20
C GLY A 60 21.08 0.93 9.23
N ARG A 61 20.56 2.14 9.53
CA ARG A 61 21.10 3.04 10.57
C ARG A 61 20.69 2.61 11.97
N LEU A 62 19.57 1.90 12.09
CA LEU A 62 19.20 1.14 13.29
C LEU A 62 19.34 -0.36 12.99
N PRO A 63 20.49 -0.99 13.36
CA PRO A 63 20.80 -2.37 12.97
C PRO A 63 19.84 -3.40 13.58
N THR A 64 19.63 -4.50 12.87
CA THR A 64 18.93 -5.69 13.38
C THR A 64 19.63 -6.23 14.63
N GLY A 65 18.86 -6.75 15.59
CA GLY A 65 19.38 -7.29 16.84
C GLY A 65 19.82 -6.24 17.88
N ARG A 66 19.85 -4.94 17.53
CA ARG A 66 20.20 -3.87 18.47
C ARG A 66 19.10 -3.64 19.51
N ASP A 67 19.49 -3.65 20.78
CA ASP A 67 18.66 -3.19 21.91
C ASP A 67 18.71 -1.67 22.05
N PHE A 68 17.60 -1.06 22.46
CA PHE A 68 17.50 0.36 22.78
C PHE A 68 16.31 0.67 23.70
N THR A 69 16.40 1.79 24.40
CA THR A 69 15.35 2.23 25.34
C THR A 69 14.45 3.32 24.75
N VAL A 70 13.25 3.49 25.33
CA VAL A 70 12.36 4.64 25.02
C VAL A 70 13.09 5.97 25.27
N LYS A 71 13.93 6.01 26.31
CA LYS A 71 14.68 7.21 26.70
C LYS A 71 15.68 7.61 25.63
N GLU A 72 16.47 6.67 25.12
CA GLU A 72 17.44 6.92 24.05
C GLU A 72 16.78 7.50 22.80
N ILE A 73 15.67 6.92 22.34
CA ILE A 73 14.96 7.41 21.15
C ILE A 73 14.32 8.78 21.40
N ALA A 74 13.80 9.02 22.60
CA ALA A 74 13.25 10.31 23.00
C ALA A 74 14.31 11.42 22.98
N GLU A 75 15.51 11.13 23.49
CA GLU A 75 16.66 12.04 23.46
C GLU A 75 17.13 12.28 22.02
N GLN A 76 17.25 11.21 21.21
CA GLN A 76 17.66 11.31 19.80
C GLN A 76 16.72 12.21 18.98
N TYR A 77 15.42 12.15 19.22
CA TYR A 77 14.43 12.94 18.47
C TYR A 77 14.03 14.24 19.15
N GLY A 78 14.51 14.53 20.36
CA GLY A 78 14.17 15.75 21.11
C GLY A 78 12.69 15.84 21.48
N VAL A 79 12.05 14.71 21.80
CA VAL A 79 10.61 14.62 22.11
C VAL A 79 10.38 13.93 23.46
N SER A 80 9.16 13.99 23.99
CA SER A 80 8.81 13.29 25.22
C SER A 80 8.69 11.77 25.03
N ALA A 81 8.79 11.01 26.13
CA ALA A 81 8.81 9.55 26.10
C ALA A 81 7.47 8.91 25.67
N THR A 82 6.32 9.56 25.91
CA THR A 82 4.99 9.00 25.61
C THR A 82 4.76 8.73 24.12
N PRO A 83 4.89 9.72 23.20
CA PRO A 83 4.69 9.45 21.77
C PRO A 83 5.74 8.49 21.19
N VAL A 84 6.94 8.44 21.79
CA VAL A 84 7.99 7.47 21.43
C VAL A 84 7.56 6.05 21.81
N ARG A 85 7.15 5.83 23.06
CA ARG A 85 6.68 4.52 23.52
C ARG A 85 5.55 4.00 22.65
N GLU A 86 4.57 4.85 22.32
CA GLU A 86 3.46 4.46 21.45
C GLU A 86 3.93 4.08 20.04
N ALA A 87 4.87 4.83 19.47
CA ALA A 87 5.45 4.52 18.15
C ALA A 87 6.23 3.19 18.16
N LEU A 88 6.96 2.91 19.25
CA LEU A 88 7.70 1.66 19.41
C LEU A 88 6.77 0.46 19.57
N VAL A 89 5.66 0.61 20.30
CA VAL A 89 4.61 -0.42 20.38
C VAL A 89 3.98 -0.67 19.01
N ASP A 90 3.75 0.36 18.21
CA ASP A 90 3.24 0.19 16.83
C ASP A 90 4.20 -0.58 15.93
N LEU A 91 5.49 -0.33 16.05
CA LEU A 91 6.52 -1.05 15.29
C LEU A 91 6.67 -2.49 15.78
N ALA A 92 6.54 -2.74 17.08
CA ALA A 92 6.47 -4.09 17.64
C ALA A 92 5.24 -4.85 17.14
N ALA A 93 4.07 -4.21 17.09
CA ALA A 93 2.86 -4.80 16.53
C ALA A 93 2.99 -5.13 15.03
N GLN A 94 3.83 -4.39 14.31
CA GLN A 94 4.22 -4.68 12.91
C GLN A 94 5.30 -5.77 12.81
N GLY A 95 5.87 -6.23 13.92
CA GLY A 95 6.93 -7.23 13.96
C GLY A 95 8.28 -6.73 13.47
N LEU A 96 8.52 -5.41 13.52
CA LEU A 96 9.85 -4.83 13.25
C LEU A 96 10.70 -4.73 14.51
N LEU A 97 10.04 -4.72 15.67
CA LEU A 97 10.69 -4.69 16.97
C LEU A 97 10.16 -5.82 17.85
N GLU A 98 10.97 -6.21 18.81
CA GLU A 98 10.61 -7.08 19.92
C GLU A 98 10.56 -6.26 21.21
N VAL A 99 9.63 -6.60 22.09
CA VAL A 99 9.55 -5.99 23.42
C VAL A 99 10.33 -6.85 24.39
N GLU A 100 11.43 -6.29 24.90
CA GLU A 100 12.31 -6.98 25.85
C GLU A 100 11.99 -6.51 27.28
N GLN A 101 11.54 -7.44 28.13
CA GLN A 101 11.24 -7.10 29.51
C GLN A 101 12.48 -6.54 30.20
N HIS A 102 12.34 -5.38 30.84
CA HIS A 102 13.41 -4.64 31.53
C HIS A 102 14.53 -4.06 30.65
N ARG A 103 14.60 -4.37 29.35
CA ARG A 103 15.61 -3.80 28.42
C ARG A 103 15.06 -2.80 27.42
N GLY A 104 13.74 -2.77 27.21
CA GLY A 104 13.09 -1.82 26.33
C GLY A 104 12.62 -2.50 25.04
N PHE A 105 13.29 -2.19 23.93
CA PHE A 105 12.95 -2.72 22.61
C PHE A 105 14.20 -3.21 21.91
N ARG A 106 14.01 -4.20 21.03
CA ARG A 106 15.07 -4.74 20.17
C ARG A 106 14.62 -4.70 18.72
N VAL A 107 15.51 -4.35 17.79
CA VAL A 107 15.19 -4.50 16.36
C VAL A 107 15.12 -5.99 16.03
N HIS A 108 14.00 -6.44 15.47
CA HIS A 108 13.79 -7.86 15.17
C HIS A 108 14.84 -8.36 14.17
N GLU A 109 15.38 -9.55 14.43
CA GLU A 109 16.39 -10.20 13.61
C GLU A 109 15.77 -11.41 12.89
N PHE A 110 15.35 -11.19 11.64
CA PHE A 110 14.77 -12.24 10.82
C PHE A 110 15.83 -13.24 10.33
N THR A 111 15.46 -14.51 10.26
CA THR A 111 16.28 -15.56 9.64
C THR A 111 16.01 -15.67 8.14
N LEU A 112 16.87 -16.41 7.42
CA LEU A 112 16.62 -16.74 6.01
C LEU A 112 15.34 -17.57 5.82
N ASP A 113 15.02 -18.45 6.77
CA ASP A 113 13.80 -19.26 6.72
C ASP A 113 12.55 -18.42 7.01
N ASP A 114 12.63 -17.40 7.88
CA ASP A 114 11.57 -16.39 8.01
C ASP A 114 11.36 -15.67 6.68
N PHE A 115 12.43 -15.25 6.00
CA PHE A 115 12.32 -14.59 4.71
C PHE A 115 11.67 -15.46 3.63
N ARG A 116 12.05 -16.73 3.54
CA ARG A 116 11.42 -17.70 2.63
C ARG A 116 9.93 -17.85 2.94
N SER A 117 9.58 -18.00 4.22
CA SER A 117 8.19 -18.12 4.68
C SER A 117 7.38 -16.85 4.38
N MET A 118 7.99 -15.66 4.53
CA MET A 118 7.38 -14.38 4.16
C MET A 118 7.09 -14.28 2.66
N VAL A 119 8.03 -14.69 1.80
CA VAL A 119 7.84 -14.71 0.34
C VAL A 119 6.79 -15.75 -0.07
N GLU A 120 6.78 -16.92 0.55
CA GLU A 120 5.74 -17.94 0.34
C GLU A 120 4.35 -17.41 0.70
N ALA A 121 4.19 -16.84 1.90
CA ALA A 121 2.92 -16.26 2.35
C ALA A 121 2.42 -15.16 1.39
N ARG A 122 3.32 -14.28 0.92
CA ARG A 122 3.00 -13.28 -0.11
C ARG A 122 2.53 -13.93 -1.41
N THR A 123 3.23 -14.96 -1.88
CA THR A 123 2.90 -15.67 -3.12
C THR A 123 1.48 -16.23 -3.06
N LEU A 124 1.16 -17.00 -2.01
CA LEU A 124 -0.16 -17.61 -1.82
C LEU A 124 -1.29 -16.57 -1.78
N VAL A 125 -1.06 -15.44 -1.09
CA VAL A 125 -2.06 -14.37 -1.00
C VAL A 125 -2.24 -13.66 -2.34
N VAL A 126 -1.15 -13.36 -3.06
CA VAL A 126 -1.23 -12.70 -4.38
C VAL A 126 -1.91 -13.61 -5.41
N ASP A 127 -1.61 -14.91 -5.41
CA ASP A 127 -2.29 -15.89 -6.28
C ASP A 127 -3.80 -15.96 -5.99
N GLY A 128 -4.18 -15.91 -4.71
CA GLY A 128 -5.58 -15.80 -4.29
C GLY A 128 -6.26 -14.53 -4.82
N VAL A 129 -5.54 -13.40 -4.77
CA VAL A 129 -6.00 -12.11 -5.33
C VAL A 129 -6.20 -12.21 -6.84
N LEU A 130 -5.23 -12.75 -7.58
CA LEU A 130 -5.27 -12.84 -9.05
C LEU A 130 -6.36 -13.82 -9.52
N ARG A 131 -6.55 -14.95 -8.82
CA ARG A 131 -7.68 -15.87 -9.07
C ARG A 131 -9.04 -15.21 -8.81
N ARG A 132 -9.19 -14.47 -7.72
CA ARG A 132 -10.44 -13.73 -7.43
C ARG A 132 -10.74 -12.67 -8.48
N ALA A 133 -9.71 -11.99 -9.00
CA ALA A 133 -9.88 -11.01 -10.08
C ALA A 133 -10.41 -11.68 -11.36
N ALA A 134 -9.96 -12.90 -11.68
CA ALA A 134 -10.45 -13.67 -12.83
C ALA A 134 -11.90 -14.15 -12.68
N GLY A 135 -12.32 -14.52 -11.46
CA GLY A 135 -13.65 -15.08 -11.21
C GLY A 135 -14.78 -14.05 -11.13
N ARG A 136 -14.48 -12.75 -11.14
CA ARG A 136 -15.50 -11.69 -11.15
C ARG A 136 -16.13 -11.58 -12.55
N GLN A 137 -17.32 -12.15 -12.72
CA GLN A 137 -18.18 -11.87 -13.88
C GLN A 137 -18.68 -10.42 -13.79
N GLY A 138 -18.14 -9.55 -14.63
CA GLY A 138 -18.47 -8.12 -14.69
C GLY A 138 -17.24 -7.27 -14.95
N ARG A 139 -17.39 -6.21 -15.74
CA ARG A 139 -16.29 -5.28 -16.05
C ARG A 139 -15.79 -4.69 -14.72
N PRO A 140 -14.53 -4.95 -14.30
CA PRO A 140 -14.00 -4.34 -13.09
C PRO A 140 -14.23 -2.84 -13.18
N ARG A 141 -14.65 -2.21 -12.08
CA ARG A 141 -14.70 -0.74 -12.04
C ARG A 141 -13.31 -0.26 -12.43
N ALA A 142 -13.22 0.47 -13.54
CA ALA A 142 -11.95 0.99 -14.01
C ALA A 142 -11.29 1.76 -12.84
N PRO A 143 -10.01 1.49 -12.54
CA PRO A 143 -9.31 2.23 -11.52
C PRO A 143 -9.36 3.72 -11.83
N ASP A 144 -9.36 4.57 -10.80
CA ASP A 144 -9.25 6.01 -10.98
C ASP A 144 -7.98 6.33 -11.79
N ALA A 145 -8.11 7.11 -12.86
CA ALA A 145 -7.00 7.51 -13.72
C ALA A 145 -5.90 8.22 -12.92
N ALA A 146 -6.27 8.99 -11.88
CA ALA A 146 -5.31 9.63 -10.99
C ALA A 146 -4.53 8.61 -10.14
N ALA A 147 -5.19 7.54 -9.67
CA ALA A 147 -4.55 6.46 -8.94
C ALA A 147 -3.58 5.68 -9.84
N LEU A 148 -3.98 5.33 -11.06
CA LEU A 148 -3.09 4.66 -12.03
C LEU A 148 -1.88 5.52 -12.39
N ALA A 149 -2.08 6.83 -12.60
CA ALA A 149 -0.97 7.75 -12.86
C ALA A 149 0.01 7.83 -11.68
N SER A 150 -0.49 7.74 -10.43
CA SER A 150 0.36 7.68 -9.25
C SER A 150 1.19 6.40 -9.20
N VAL A 151 0.55 5.24 -9.42
CA VAL A 151 1.25 3.94 -9.47
C VAL A 151 2.29 3.92 -10.58
N ARG A 152 1.98 4.48 -11.76
CA ARG A 152 2.93 4.58 -12.88
C ARG A 152 4.18 5.36 -12.51
N ARG A 153 4.04 6.56 -11.92
CA ARG A 153 5.20 7.35 -11.48
C ARG A 153 6.07 6.60 -10.48
N ARG A 154 5.45 5.83 -9.57
CA ARG A 154 6.18 5.02 -8.59
C ARG A 154 6.88 3.83 -9.22
N ALA A 155 6.24 3.18 -10.19
CA ALA A 155 6.82 2.08 -10.95
C ALA A 155 8.08 2.54 -11.69
N GLU A 156 7.98 3.66 -12.41
CA GLU A 156 9.11 4.23 -13.15
C GLU A 156 10.26 4.68 -12.23
N ALA A 157 9.93 5.24 -11.06
CA ALA A 157 10.94 5.64 -10.09
C ALA A 157 11.65 4.44 -9.45
N ALA A 158 10.89 3.39 -9.09
CA ALA A 158 11.44 2.15 -8.55
C ALA A 158 12.32 1.43 -9.59
N GLU A 159 11.86 1.32 -10.83
CA GLU A 159 12.61 0.72 -11.94
C GLU A 159 13.95 1.45 -12.17
N ARG A 160 13.94 2.79 -12.25
CA ARG A 160 15.17 3.58 -12.40
C ARG A 160 16.13 3.38 -11.23
N ALA A 161 15.62 3.42 -9.99
CA ALA A 161 16.45 3.24 -8.80
C ALA A 161 17.06 1.83 -8.74
N ALA A 162 16.31 0.79 -9.10
CA ALA A 162 16.81 -0.58 -9.19
C ALA A 162 17.93 -0.71 -10.23
N LEU A 163 17.74 -0.15 -11.42
CA LEU A 163 18.75 -0.17 -12.49
C LEU A 163 20.02 0.59 -12.09
N ALA A 164 19.88 1.72 -11.41
CA ALA A 164 20.99 2.53 -10.92
C ALA A 164 21.67 1.97 -9.65
N GLY A 165 21.04 1.02 -8.95
CA GLY A 165 21.54 0.50 -7.67
C GLY A 165 21.31 1.45 -6.49
N GLU A 166 20.38 2.40 -6.60
CA GLU A 166 20.04 3.37 -5.56
C GLU A 166 19.11 2.73 -4.50
N LEU A 167 19.69 1.97 -3.58
CA LEU A 167 18.94 1.13 -2.63
C LEU A 167 17.90 1.89 -1.81
N ASP A 168 18.28 3.02 -1.20
CA ASP A 168 17.37 3.82 -0.36
C ASP A 168 16.18 4.38 -1.16
N VAL A 169 16.44 4.80 -2.39
CA VAL A 169 15.42 5.32 -3.31
C VAL A 169 14.49 4.18 -3.74
N LEU A 170 15.05 3.01 -4.07
CA LEU A 170 14.30 1.82 -4.45
C LEU A 170 13.35 1.39 -3.33
N ILE A 171 13.83 1.20 -2.09
CA ILE A 171 12.99 0.75 -0.97
C ILE A 171 11.79 1.67 -0.79
N GLY A 172 12.03 2.98 -0.80
CA GLY A 172 11.00 3.99 -0.65
C GLY A 172 9.95 3.94 -1.76
N TYR A 173 10.34 3.73 -3.02
CA TYR A 173 9.39 3.65 -4.15
C TYR A 173 8.75 2.27 -4.32
N ASP A 174 9.43 1.18 -3.99
CA ASP A 174 8.93 -0.19 -4.05
C ASP A 174 7.76 -0.39 -3.06
N LEU A 175 7.96 -0.06 -1.77
CA LEU A 175 6.90 -0.13 -0.75
C LEU A 175 5.67 0.68 -1.17
N ARG A 176 5.93 1.90 -1.66
CA ARG A 176 4.92 2.84 -2.13
C ARG A 176 4.19 2.38 -3.39
N TYR A 177 4.88 1.70 -4.31
CA TYR A 177 4.30 1.12 -5.52
C TYR A 177 3.35 -0.02 -5.16
N TRP A 178 3.83 -0.99 -4.37
CA TRP A 178 3.03 -2.17 -4.02
C TRP A 178 1.80 -1.84 -3.20
N ARG A 179 1.91 -0.87 -2.27
CA ARG A 179 0.77 -0.41 -1.48
C ARG A 179 -0.32 0.21 -2.34
N GLU A 180 0.05 1.08 -3.29
CA GLU A 180 -0.93 1.71 -4.18
C GLU A 180 -1.52 0.72 -5.19
N LEU A 181 -0.70 -0.20 -5.72
CA LEU A 181 -1.18 -1.27 -6.59
C LEU A 181 -2.18 -2.18 -5.86
N GLY A 182 -1.89 -2.57 -4.62
CA GLY A 182 -2.81 -3.35 -3.78
C GLY A 182 -4.11 -2.60 -3.48
N GLY A 183 -4.04 -1.28 -3.31
CA GLY A 183 -5.21 -0.41 -3.14
C GLY A 183 -6.18 -0.47 -4.33
N ILE A 184 -5.67 -0.65 -5.56
CA ILE A 184 -6.50 -0.80 -6.77
C ILE A 184 -7.30 -2.12 -6.75
N VAL A 185 -6.70 -3.19 -6.23
CA VAL A 185 -7.35 -4.51 -6.10
C VAL A 185 -8.53 -4.46 -5.11
N GLY A 186 -8.47 -3.57 -4.12
CA GLY A 186 -9.63 -3.17 -3.33
C GLY A 186 -9.92 -4.06 -2.11
N ASN A 187 -8.93 -4.75 -1.55
CA ASN A 187 -9.04 -5.39 -0.23
C ASN A 187 -7.99 -4.79 0.73
N ARG A 188 -8.46 -3.94 1.66
CA ARG A 188 -7.59 -3.25 2.62
C ARG A 188 -6.81 -4.22 3.51
N TYR A 189 -7.44 -5.30 3.97
CA TYR A 189 -6.81 -6.26 4.87
C TYR A 189 -5.68 -7.03 4.18
N ILE A 190 -5.89 -7.40 2.91
CA ILE A 190 -4.83 -8.00 2.10
C ILE A 190 -3.72 -6.99 1.84
N THR A 191 -4.07 -5.74 1.52
CA THR A 191 -3.09 -4.68 1.23
C THR A 191 -2.21 -4.41 2.46
N ASP A 192 -2.81 -4.26 3.64
CA ASP A 192 -2.10 -4.00 4.89
C ASP A 192 -1.23 -5.20 5.30
N PHE A 193 -1.71 -6.43 5.10
CA PHE A 193 -0.93 -7.65 5.31
C PHE A 193 0.30 -7.71 4.39
N LEU A 194 0.12 -7.50 3.09
CA LEU A 194 1.20 -7.52 2.11
C LEU A 194 2.20 -6.38 2.32
N ASP A 195 1.74 -5.19 2.71
CA ASP A 195 2.59 -4.05 3.05
C ASP A 195 3.48 -4.37 4.26
N ARG A 196 2.91 -4.92 5.33
CA ARG A 196 3.66 -5.36 6.50
C ARG A 196 4.75 -6.37 6.15
N ILE A 197 4.42 -7.45 5.43
CA ILE A 197 5.40 -8.47 5.08
C ILE A 197 6.50 -7.91 4.18
N ARG A 198 6.17 -7.01 3.23
CA ARG A 198 7.21 -6.40 2.38
C ARG A 198 8.20 -5.56 3.17
N VAL A 199 7.73 -4.82 4.17
CA VAL A 199 8.60 -4.06 5.06
C VAL A 199 9.54 -5.00 5.83
N GLN A 200 9.03 -6.13 6.33
CA GLN A 200 9.84 -7.15 7.00
C GLN A 200 10.86 -7.81 6.06
N CYS A 201 10.46 -8.13 4.82
CA CYS A 201 11.38 -8.63 3.79
C CYS A 201 12.54 -7.65 3.53
N TRP A 202 12.25 -6.34 3.44
CA TRP A 202 13.30 -5.33 3.28
C TRP A 202 14.18 -5.21 4.52
N ALA A 203 13.59 -5.23 5.72
CA ALA A 203 14.36 -5.21 6.97
C ALA A 203 15.37 -6.37 7.05
N PHE A 204 15.00 -7.55 6.56
CA PHE A 204 15.92 -8.69 6.43
C PHE A 204 16.99 -8.49 5.34
N ALA A 205 16.62 -8.02 4.15
CA ALA A 205 17.52 -7.98 3.01
C ALA A 205 18.56 -6.84 3.07
N VAL A 206 18.21 -5.70 3.67
CA VAL A 206 19.04 -4.48 3.69
C VAL A 206 20.46 -4.68 4.23
N PRO A 207 20.66 -5.35 5.39
CA PRO A 207 22.01 -5.59 5.92
C PRO A 207 22.95 -6.29 4.95
N TYR A 208 22.42 -7.23 4.15
CA TYR A 208 23.20 -7.96 3.15
C TYR A 208 23.44 -7.13 1.89
N LEU A 209 22.40 -6.45 1.38
CA LEU A 209 22.49 -5.62 0.18
C LEU A 209 23.49 -4.47 0.35
N ARG A 210 23.60 -3.90 1.55
CA ARG A 210 24.56 -2.81 1.83
C ARG A 210 26.02 -3.24 1.85
N ARG A 211 26.31 -4.54 1.95
CA ARG A 211 27.69 -5.08 1.87
C ARG A 211 28.17 -5.20 0.43
N GLU A 212 27.26 -5.16 -0.55
CA GLU A 212 27.62 -5.29 -1.96
C GLU A 212 28.15 -3.97 -2.53
N GLU A 213 29.32 -4.04 -3.19
CA GLU A 213 29.94 -2.87 -3.82
C GLU A 213 29.13 -2.30 -4.99
N ARG A 214 28.36 -3.15 -5.69
CA ARG A 214 27.61 -2.75 -6.90
C ARG A 214 26.25 -3.43 -6.98
N LEU A 215 25.19 -2.68 -6.68
CA LEU A 215 23.81 -3.16 -6.80
C LEU A 215 23.18 -2.93 -8.18
N ALA A 216 23.75 -2.06 -9.01
CA ALA A 216 23.20 -1.70 -10.32
C ALA A 216 22.95 -2.94 -11.19
N GLY A 217 21.71 -3.10 -11.66
CA GLY A 217 21.29 -4.26 -12.48
C GLY A 217 21.19 -5.59 -11.73
N GLN A 218 21.44 -5.63 -10.42
CA GLN A 218 21.20 -6.82 -9.59
C GLN A 218 19.83 -6.80 -8.93
N LEU A 219 19.22 -5.62 -8.77
CA LEU A 219 17.93 -5.44 -8.12
C LEU A 219 16.78 -5.63 -9.12
N TRP A 220 15.66 -6.18 -8.66
CA TRP A 220 14.47 -6.36 -9.49
C TRP A 220 13.90 -5.03 -9.98
N SER A 221 13.60 -4.95 -11.28
CA SER A 221 13.19 -3.71 -11.97
C SER A 221 11.89 -3.85 -12.79
N GLY A 222 11.13 -4.94 -12.61
CA GLY A 222 9.93 -5.24 -13.40
C GLY A 222 8.66 -4.45 -13.03
N HIS A 223 8.74 -3.38 -12.22
CA HIS A 223 7.58 -2.63 -11.71
C HIS A 223 6.67 -2.10 -12.82
N ARG A 224 7.26 -1.59 -13.90
CA ARG A 224 6.53 -1.03 -15.04
C ARG A 224 5.85 -2.11 -15.88
N GLU A 225 6.54 -3.23 -16.13
CA GLU A 225 6.00 -4.36 -16.87
C GLU A 225 4.76 -4.93 -16.16
N LEU A 226 4.85 -5.09 -14.84
CA LEU A 226 3.72 -5.56 -14.03
C LEU A 226 2.53 -4.59 -14.10
N LEU A 227 2.78 -3.28 -14.02
CA LEU A 227 1.70 -2.30 -14.13
C LEU A 227 1.01 -2.40 -15.50
N VAL A 228 1.76 -2.54 -16.59
CA VAL A 228 1.19 -2.70 -17.94
C VAL A 228 0.33 -3.97 -18.03
N ALA A 229 0.79 -5.09 -17.44
CA ALA A 229 0.00 -6.31 -17.39
C ALA A 229 -1.32 -6.11 -16.62
N VAL A 230 -1.28 -5.42 -15.47
CA VAL A 230 -2.48 -5.09 -14.68
C VAL A 230 -3.44 -4.17 -15.44
N GLU A 231 -2.93 -3.15 -16.14
CA GLU A 231 -3.73 -2.22 -16.95
C GLU A 231 -4.43 -2.91 -18.12
N ARG A 232 -3.78 -3.90 -18.72
CA ARG A 232 -4.34 -4.71 -19.81
C ARG A 232 -5.23 -5.84 -19.34
N HIS A 233 -5.39 -6.01 -18.01
CA HIS A 233 -6.03 -7.17 -17.41
C HIS A 233 -5.38 -8.50 -17.87
N ASP A 234 -4.09 -8.46 -18.19
CA ASP A 234 -3.30 -9.62 -18.60
C ASP A 234 -2.83 -10.38 -17.36
N LYS A 235 -3.72 -11.23 -16.87
CA LYS A 235 -3.51 -12.03 -15.67
C LYS A 235 -2.28 -12.94 -15.79
N ALA A 236 -2.12 -13.62 -16.93
CA ALA A 236 -1.06 -14.59 -17.11
C ALA A 236 0.33 -13.92 -17.00
N ASN A 237 0.49 -12.74 -17.62
CA ASN A 237 1.72 -11.98 -17.45
C ASN A 237 1.88 -11.42 -16.03
N ALA A 238 0.82 -10.93 -15.40
CA ALA A 238 0.91 -10.44 -14.02
C ALA A 238 1.35 -11.56 -13.04
N GLU A 239 0.81 -12.78 -13.18
CA GLU A 239 1.20 -13.95 -12.40
C GLU A 239 2.67 -14.31 -12.63
N ARG A 240 3.10 -14.38 -13.90
CA ARG A 240 4.51 -14.65 -14.26
C ARG A 240 5.46 -13.62 -13.63
N ILE A 241 5.18 -12.32 -13.80
CA ILE A 241 6.07 -11.26 -13.34
C ILE A 241 6.17 -11.23 -11.81
N VAL A 242 5.06 -11.48 -11.09
CA VAL A 242 5.08 -11.59 -9.63
C VAL A 242 5.89 -12.83 -9.18
N ALA A 243 5.73 -13.96 -9.86
CA ALA A 243 6.51 -15.16 -9.57
C ALA A 243 8.02 -14.91 -9.78
N GLU A 244 8.39 -14.24 -10.86
CA GLU A 244 9.77 -13.82 -11.14
C GLU A 244 10.32 -12.86 -10.08
N TYR A 245 9.52 -11.87 -9.65
CA TYR A 245 9.89 -10.98 -8.55
C TYR A 245 10.18 -11.73 -7.25
N ASN A 246 9.29 -12.66 -6.87
CA ASN A 246 9.45 -13.46 -5.66
C ASN A 246 10.68 -14.37 -5.76
N ALA A 247 10.85 -15.10 -6.87
CA ALA A 247 11.99 -15.98 -7.10
C ALA A 247 13.32 -15.21 -7.14
N HIS A 248 13.34 -14.05 -7.79
CA HIS A 248 14.49 -13.16 -7.81
C HIS A 248 14.88 -12.74 -6.39
N SER A 249 13.92 -12.31 -5.56
CA SER A 249 14.21 -11.86 -4.20
C SER A 249 14.81 -12.96 -3.32
N VAL A 250 14.30 -14.20 -3.43
CA VAL A 250 14.83 -15.36 -2.70
C VAL A 250 16.23 -15.72 -3.19
N THR A 251 16.42 -15.80 -4.51
CA THR A 251 17.71 -16.16 -5.12
C THR A 251 18.81 -15.16 -4.75
N LEU A 252 18.49 -13.86 -4.85
CA LEU A 252 19.43 -12.79 -4.52
C LEU A 252 19.83 -12.88 -3.05
N VAL A 253 18.87 -12.90 -2.14
CA VAL A 253 19.20 -12.85 -0.71
C VAL A 253 19.89 -14.13 -0.24
N GLN A 254 19.49 -15.31 -0.73
CA GLN A 254 20.17 -16.56 -0.41
C GLN A 254 21.65 -16.52 -0.81
N LYS A 255 21.95 -16.05 -2.02
CA LYS A 255 23.34 -15.88 -2.48
C LYS A 255 24.14 -14.93 -1.58
N LEU A 256 23.50 -13.87 -1.08
CA LEU A 256 24.17 -12.89 -0.20
C LEU A 256 24.38 -13.43 1.21
N THR A 257 23.45 -14.23 1.73
CA THR A 257 23.59 -14.89 3.04
C THR A 257 24.69 -15.95 3.04
N GLU A 258 24.86 -16.70 1.95
CA GLU A 258 25.89 -17.75 1.83
C GLU A 258 27.32 -17.18 1.73
N ARG A 259 27.46 -15.89 1.37
CA ARG A 259 28.75 -15.19 1.27
C ARG A 259 29.16 -14.45 2.55
N SER A 260 28.26 -14.36 3.53
CA SER A 260 28.42 -13.60 4.78
C SER A 260 28.89 -14.49 5.92
#